data_AF-A0A1R3G4J0-F1
#
_entry.id   AF-A0A1R3G4J0-F1
#
_cell.length_a   1.000
_cell.length_b   1.000
_cell.length_c   1.000
_cell.angle_alpha   90.00
_cell.angle_beta   90.00
_cell.angle_gamma   90.00
#
_symmetry.space_group_name_H-M   'P 1'
#
loop_
_entity.id
_entity.type
_entity.pdbx_description
1 polymer ?
#
loop_
_entity_poly.entity_id
_entity_poly.type
_entity_poly.pdbx_seq_one_letter_code
_entity_poly.pdbx_strand_id
1 'polypeptide(L)'
;MELLTVLGDQKQEQFSEELLLKPLPDRKVLAHFPFQSSAPPSAANGRRHHHLFPKAISQLIQKFQVKEMDLSFTQGRWNYESWGGFDPIASSNAKPPRVELWAVFDVAQDQIDASWKNLTHALSGLFCASINFLESTTTYSSPKWSFPPASGNLRYGTLPREAVCTENLTPWLKLLPCRDKAGLSVLLDRPSIYRGYYHSQRLHLTARGPLAVGFEKCAPRAATLQGKETRGRTGSE
;
A
#
# COMPACT_ATOMS: atom_id res chain seq x y z
N MET A 1 19.74 -23.76 -0.23
CA MET A 1 19.79 -22.92 0.98
C MET A 1 18.37 -22.75 1.46
N GLU A 2 17.96 -23.57 2.43
CA GLU A 2 16.73 -23.35 3.18
C GLU A 2 16.97 -22.17 4.11
N LEU A 3 16.21 -21.08 3.93
CA LEU A 3 16.13 -20.03 4.94
C LEU A 3 15.20 -20.54 6.04
N LEU A 4 15.79 -21.00 7.14
CA LEU A 4 15.10 -21.13 8.42
C LEU A 4 14.71 -19.73 8.89
N THR A 5 13.43 -19.36 8.68
CA THR A 5 12.86 -18.18 9.31
C THR A 5 12.74 -18.46 10.81
N VAL A 6 13.68 -17.93 11.59
CA VAL A 6 13.53 -17.86 13.04
C VAL A 6 12.29 -17.02 13.31
N LEU A 7 11.25 -17.62 13.90
CA LEU A 7 10.09 -16.91 14.44
C LEU A 7 10.55 -16.11 15.65
N GLY A 8 11.24 -14.99 15.40
CA GLY A 8 11.58 -14.01 16.41
C GLY A 8 10.31 -13.35 16.92
N ASP A 9 10.16 -13.34 18.25
CA ASP A 9 9.15 -12.60 19.00
C ASP A 9 9.08 -11.15 18.47
N GLN A 10 8.10 -10.83 17.63
CA GLN A 10 7.91 -9.50 17.02
C GLN A 10 7.38 -8.53 18.08
N LYS A 11 8.22 -8.18 19.06
CA LYS A 11 7.91 -7.24 20.14
C LYS A 11 8.31 -5.80 19.84
N GLN A 12 9.05 -5.55 18.76
CA GLN A 12 9.61 -4.24 18.45
C GLN A 12 9.12 -3.69 17.12
N GLU A 13 9.03 -2.36 17.05
CA GLU A 13 8.76 -1.64 15.81
C GLU A 13 9.95 -1.75 14.88
N GLN A 14 9.68 -1.84 13.57
CA GLN A 14 10.71 -1.89 12.55
C GLN A 14 10.46 -0.78 11.53
N PHE A 15 11.55 -0.26 10.98
CA PHE A 15 11.53 0.72 9.91
C PHE A 15 12.65 0.40 8.93
N SER A 16 12.33 0.38 7.63
CA SER A 16 13.30 0.30 6.56
C SER A 16 13.00 1.34 5.48
N GLU A 17 14.08 1.82 4.86
CA GLU A 17 14.03 2.76 3.75
C GLU A 17 14.95 2.25 2.64
N GLU A 18 14.51 2.34 1.39
CA GLU A 18 15.32 2.00 0.24
C GLU A 18 15.16 3.08 -0.85
N LEU A 19 16.11 3.12 -1.78
CA LEU A 19 16.05 3.97 -2.96
C LEU A 19 16.38 3.13 -4.19
N LEU A 20 15.43 3.08 -5.12
CA LEU A 20 15.66 2.53 -6.44
C LEU A 20 15.73 3.65 -7.46
N LEU A 21 16.84 3.69 -8.22
CA LEU A 21 17.01 4.54 -9.39
C LEU A 21 17.02 3.66 -10.64
N LYS A 22 16.09 3.92 -11.55
CA LYS A 22 15.94 3.18 -12.82
C LYS A 22 15.95 4.16 -13.99
N PRO A 23 16.99 4.16 -14.83
CA PRO A 23 16.94 4.87 -16.10
C PRO A 23 15.79 4.36 -16.96
N LEU A 24 15.05 5.28 -17.58
CA LEU A 24 13.93 5.00 -18.46
C LEU A 24 14.37 5.16 -19.94
N PRO A 25 13.72 4.46 -20.89
CA PRO A 25 14.09 4.49 -22.31
C PRO A 25 14.10 5.89 -22.95
N ASP A 26 13.33 6.82 -22.40
CA ASP A 26 13.19 8.20 -22.88
C ASP A 26 14.13 9.19 -22.16
N ARG A 27 15.26 8.69 -21.65
CA ARG A 27 16.31 9.44 -20.93
C ARG A 27 15.84 10.10 -19.63
N LYS A 28 14.68 9.70 -19.11
CA LYS A 28 14.23 10.05 -17.77
C LYS A 28 14.80 9.07 -16.76
N VAL A 29 14.67 9.37 -15.48
CA VAL A 29 15.04 8.46 -14.38
C VAL A 29 13.84 8.32 -13.46
N LEU A 30 13.42 7.09 -13.19
CA LEU A 30 12.51 6.77 -12.11
C LEU A 30 13.30 6.73 -10.81
N ALA A 31 12.87 7.53 -9.83
CA ALA A 31 13.30 7.41 -8.44
C ALA A 31 12.13 6.89 -7.60
N HIS A 32 12.30 5.73 -6.98
CA HIS A 32 11.30 5.09 -6.14
C HIS A 32 11.83 4.93 -4.71
N PHE A 33 11.11 5.49 -3.75
CA PHE A 33 11.47 5.54 -2.33
C PHE A 33 10.48 4.72 -1.50
N PRO A 34 10.66 3.40 -1.35
CA PRO A 34 9.84 2.60 -0.44
C PRO A 34 10.27 2.84 1.01
N PHE A 35 9.34 3.34 1.81
CA PHE A 35 9.45 3.40 3.27
C PHE A 35 8.51 2.36 3.88
N GLN A 36 9.05 1.43 4.66
CA GLN A 36 8.25 0.39 5.32
C GLN A 36 8.37 0.54 6.83
N SER A 37 7.22 0.59 7.51
CA SER A 37 7.18 0.60 8.96
C SER A 37 6.20 -0.45 9.45
N SER A 38 6.58 -1.20 10.48
CA SER A 38 5.73 -2.17 11.14
C SER A 38 5.74 -1.95 12.65
N ALA A 39 4.59 -2.21 13.26
CA ALA A 39 4.44 -2.21 14.70
C ALA A 39 3.66 -3.45 15.14
N PRO A 40 4.00 -4.03 16.30
CA PRO A 40 3.21 -5.10 16.89
C PRO A 40 1.77 -4.62 17.20
N PRO A 41 0.79 -5.54 17.25
CA PRO A 41 -0.56 -5.22 17.67
C PRO A 41 -0.53 -4.51 19.03
N SER A 42 -1.25 -3.38 19.14
CA SER A 42 -1.32 -2.66 20.41
C SER A 42 -2.01 -3.54 21.46
N ALA A 43 -1.38 -3.66 22.63
CA ALA A 43 -2.01 -4.31 23.77
C ALA A 43 -3.32 -3.59 24.12
N ALA A 44 -4.31 -4.34 24.63
CA ALA A 44 -5.70 -3.90 24.90
C ALA A 44 -5.84 -2.60 25.73
N ASN A 45 -4.76 -2.12 26.34
CA ASN A 45 -4.74 -0.94 27.22
C ASN A 45 -4.48 0.39 26.49
N GLY A 46 -4.38 0.42 25.16
CA GLY A 46 -4.38 1.65 24.34
C GLY A 46 -3.22 2.63 24.58
N ARG A 47 -2.21 2.24 25.37
CA ARG A 47 -1.10 3.10 25.83
C ARG A 47 0.25 2.55 25.42
N ARG A 48 0.45 2.30 24.12
CA ARG A 48 1.81 2.15 23.58
C ARG A 48 2.31 3.48 23.05
N HIS A 49 3.51 3.86 23.49
CA HIS A 49 4.26 4.92 22.86
C HIS A 49 4.95 4.33 21.63
N HIS A 50 4.56 4.80 20.46
CA HIS A 50 5.24 4.46 19.21
C HIS A 50 6.45 5.38 19.05
N HIS A 51 7.61 4.81 18.72
CA HIS A 51 8.85 5.56 18.54
C HIS A 51 9.24 5.68 17.06
N LEU A 52 8.89 4.67 16.26
CA LEU A 52 9.12 4.62 14.82
C LEU A 52 7.79 4.66 14.05
N PHE A 53 6.80 3.89 14.49
CA PHE A 53 5.54 3.80 13.77
C PHE A 53 4.69 5.07 13.94
N PRO A 54 4.04 5.60 12.88
CA PRO A 54 3.31 6.85 12.98
C PRO A 54 2.10 6.73 13.90
N LYS A 55 2.13 7.41 15.05
CA LYS A 55 1.04 7.39 16.04
C LYS A 55 -0.32 7.73 15.43
N ALA A 56 -0.37 8.74 14.56
CA ALA A 56 -1.62 9.15 13.90
C ALA A 56 -2.25 8.01 13.07
N ILE A 57 -1.42 7.21 12.39
CA ILE A 57 -1.87 6.06 11.62
C ILE A 57 -2.32 4.92 12.52
N SER A 58 -1.57 4.61 13.58
CA SER A 58 -1.95 3.60 14.56
C SER A 58 -3.33 3.90 15.19
N GLN A 59 -3.55 5.16 15.58
CA GLN A 59 -4.83 5.60 16.14
C GLN A 59 -5.96 5.56 15.11
N LEU A 60 -5.70 5.93 13.86
CA LEU A 60 -6.68 5.91 12.77
C LEU A 60 -7.14 4.46 12.48
N ILE A 61 -6.19 3.52 12.37
CA ILE A 61 -6.48 2.10 12.12
C ILE A 61 -7.34 1.52 13.25
N GLN A 62 -6.96 1.76 14.51
CA GLN A 62 -7.69 1.25 15.67
C GLN A 62 -9.08 1.87 15.81
N LYS A 63 -9.20 3.19 15.59
CA LYS A 63 -10.46 3.91 15.79
C LYS A 63 -11.51 3.53 14.74
N PHE A 64 -11.10 3.35 13.49
CA PHE A 64 -12.02 3.08 12.38
C PHE A 64 -12.02 1.60 11.95
N GLN A 65 -11.30 0.74 12.69
CA GLN A 65 -11.19 -0.70 12.42
C GLN A 65 -10.88 -0.98 10.95
N VAL A 66 -9.88 -0.28 10.42
CA VAL A 66 -9.44 -0.43 9.03
C VAL A 66 -8.54 -1.66 8.94
N LYS A 67 -8.97 -2.66 8.19
CA LYS A 67 -8.18 -3.87 7.92
C LYS A 67 -7.08 -3.59 6.92
N GLU A 68 -7.41 -2.86 5.86
CA GLU A 68 -6.49 -2.52 4.79
C GLU A 68 -6.91 -1.20 4.15
N MET A 69 -5.95 -0.37 3.74
CA MET A 69 -6.23 0.88 3.07
C MET A 69 -5.10 1.27 2.13
N ASP A 70 -5.47 1.92 1.04
CA ASP A 70 -4.54 2.53 0.11
C ASP A 70 -5.01 3.95 -0.22
N LEU A 71 -4.13 4.92 0.02
CA LEU A 71 -4.33 6.31 -0.33
C LEU A 71 -3.20 6.74 -1.26
N SER A 72 -3.52 7.38 -2.38
CA SER A 72 -2.50 7.92 -3.27
C SER A 72 -2.81 9.34 -3.74
N PHE A 73 -1.75 10.13 -3.92
CA PHE A 73 -1.76 11.49 -4.46
C PHE A 73 -0.79 11.50 -5.64
N THR A 74 -1.30 11.71 -6.84
CA THR A 74 -0.52 11.56 -8.07
C THR A 74 -0.64 12.77 -8.97
N GLN A 75 0.48 13.25 -9.51
CA GLN A 75 0.52 14.24 -10.58
C GLN A 75 1.14 13.61 -11.83
N GLY A 76 0.57 13.95 -12.99
CA GLY A 76 0.98 13.39 -14.27
C GLY A 76 0.35 12.02 -14.53
N ARG A 77 0.76 11.39 -15.63
CA ARG A 77 0.29 10.06 -16.04
C ARG A 77 1.49 9.16 -16.24
N TRP A 78 1.40 7.94 -15.72
CA TRP A 78 2.39 6.92 -16.00
C TRP A 78 2.33 6.54 -17.49
N ASN A 79 3.44 6.68 -18.20
CA ASN A 79 3.54 6.27 -19.61
C ASN A 79 3.84 4.77 -19.68
N TYR A 80 2.79 3.95 -19.71
CA TYR A 80 2.91 2.49 -19.75
C TYR A 80 3.65 1.96 -20.99
N GLU A 81 3.59 2.67 -22.11
CA GLU A 81 4.27 2.27 -23.36
C GLU A 81 5.79 2.46 -23.25
N SER A 82 6.23 3.60 -22.71
CA SER A 82 7.65 3.94 -22.64
C SER A 82 8.33 3.53 -21.34
N TRP A 83 7.61 3.50 -20.22
CA TRP A 83 8.17 3.21 -18.88
C TRP A 83 7.87 1.80 -18.39
N GLY A 84 7.04 1.05 -19.13
CA GLY A 84 6.61 -0.30 -18.80
C GLY A 84 5.41 -0.33 -17.84
N GLY A 85 4.69 -1.45 -17.80
CA GLY A 85 3.52 -1.62 -16.92
C GLY A 85 3.48 -2.91 -16.12
N PHE A 86 4.24 -3.91 -16.56
CA PHE A 86 4.17 -5.28 -16.03
C PHE A 86 5.33 -5.63 -15.09
N ASP A 87 6.28 -4.71 -14.90
CA ASP A 87 7.28 -4.90 -13.86
C ASP A 87 6.63 -4.69 -12.46
N PRO A 88 7.17 -5.31 -11.40
CA PRO A 88 6.57 -5.25 -10.06
C PRO A 88 6.38 -3.83 -9.54
N ILE A 89 7.24 -2.88 -9.93
CA ILE A 89 7.17 -1.50 -9.46
C ILE A 89 6.05 -0.77 -10.18
N ALA A 90 6.00 -0.82 -11.50
CA ALA A 90 4.96 -0.17 -12.28
C ALA A 90 3.57 -0.75 -11.98
N SER A 91 3.43 -2.07 -11.97
CA SER A 91 2.14 -2.76 -11.79
C SER A 91 1.47 -2.51 -10.44
N SER A 92 2.27 -2.29 -9.38
CA SER A 92 1.74 -2.08 -8.03
C SER A 92 1.76 -0.62 -7.58
N ASN A 93 2.68 0.21 -8.09
CA ASN A 93 2.89 1.58 -7.62
C ASN A 93 2.49 2.67 -8.62
N ALA A 94 2.27 2.36 -9.89
CA ALA A 94 1.69 3.33 -10.81
C ALA A 94 0.23 3.58 -10.41
N LYS A 95 -0.03 4.78 -9.90
CA LYS A 95 -1.35 5.22 -9.46
C LYS A 95 -2.02 6.13 -10.47
N PRO A 96 -3.36 6.14 -10.53
CA PRO A 96 -4.10 7.08 -11.37
C PRO A 96 -3.84 8.52 -10.90
N PRO A 97 -3.96 9.51 -11.81
CA PRO A 97 -3.77 10.91 -11.44
C PRO A 97 -4.77 11.35 -10.36
N ARG A 98 -4.31 12.28 -9.53
CA ARG A 98 -5.03 12.95 -8.42
C ARG A 98 -5.14 12.05 -7.19
N VAL A 99 -6.27 12.11 -6.48
CA VAL A 99 -6.44 11.35 -5.24
C VAL A 99 -7.31 10.12 -5.47
N GLU A 100 -6.79 8.98 -5.06
CA GLU A 100 -7.50 7.69 -5.00
C GLU A 100 -7.40 7.15 -3.57
N LEU A 101 -8.53 6.68 -3.05
CA LEU A 101 -8.62 6.04 -1.74
C LEU A 101 -9.46 4.78 -1.85
N TRP A 102 -8.97 3.68 -1.29
CA TRP A 102 -9.83 2.56 -0.94
C TRP A 102 -9.49 2.00 0.42
N ALA A 103 -10.51 1.45 1.09
CA ALA A 103 -10.37 0.88 2.43
C ALA A 103 -11.27 -0.33 2.60
N VAL A 104 -10.73 -1.37 3.23
CA VAL A 104 -11.46 -2.56 3.71
C VAL A 104 -11.62 -2.42 5.21
N PHE A 105 -12.87 -2.49 5.68
CA PHE A 105 -13.21 -2.34 7.10
C PHE A 105 -13.44 -3.70 7.78
N ASP A 106 -13.12 -3.76 9.07
CA ASP A 106 -13.41 -4.87 9.97
C ASP A 106 -14.48 -4.45 10.99
N VAL A 107 -15.65 -4.05 10.47
CA VAL A 107 -16.84 -3.64 11.23
C VAL A 107 -18.07 -4.34 10.67
N ALA A 108 -19.18 -4.31 11.43
CA ALA A 108 -20.47 -4.77 10.95
C ALA A 108 -20.93 -3.98 9.71
N GLN A 109 -21.64 -4.65 8.79
CA GLN A 109 -22.00 -4.10 7.47
C GLN A 109 -22.74 -2.75 7.54
N ASP A 110 -23.63 -2.59 8.51
CA ASP A 110 -24.40 -1.39 8.78
C ASP A 110 -23.54 -0.20 9.27
N GLN A 111 -22.33 -0.47 9.77
CA GLN A 111 -21.40 0.55 10.29
C GLN A 111 -20.34 0.99 9.28
N ILE A 112 -20.25 0.35 8.11
CA ILE A 112 -19.18 0.64 7.13
C ILE A 112 -19.28 2.07 6.60
N ASP A 113 -20.47 2.53 6.22
CA ASP A 113 -20.62 3.87 5.64
C ASP A 113 -20.30 4.97 6.66
N ALA A 114 -20.69 4.77 7.92
CA ALA A 114 -20.30 5.66 9.02
C ALA A 114 -18.78 5.64 9.26
N SER A 115 -18.15 4.47 9.20
CA SER A 115 -16.69 4.32 9.34
C SER A 115 -15.94 4.97 8.18
N TRP A 116 -16.44 4.81 6.95
CA TRP A 116 -15.92 5.46 5.74
C TRP A 116 -15.99 6.98 5.84
N LYS A 117 -17.14 7.54 6.19
CA LYS A 117 -17.31 8.97 6.46
C LYS A 117 -16.28 9.46 7.47
N ASN A 118 -16.17 8.81 8.61
CA ASN A 118 -15.26 9.28 9.66
C ASN A 118 -13.78 9.15 9.25
N LEU A 119 -13.43 8.09 8.49
CA LEU A 119 -12.10 7.89 7.94
C LEU A 119 -11.71 9.00 6.97
N THR A 120 -12.58 9.34 6.01
CA THR A 120 -12.28 10.37 4.99
C THR A 120 -12.10 11.75 5.62
N HIS A 121 -12.88 12.09 6.65
CA HIS A 121 -12.70 13.31 7.45
C HIS A 121 -11.37 13.33 8.20
N ALA A 122 -11.00 12.22 8.86
CA ALA A 122 -9.74 12.12 9.58
C ALA A 122 -8.53 12.23 8.63
N LEU A 123 -8.57 11.57 7.47
CA LEU A 123 -7.54 11.65 6.45
C LEU A 123 -7.40 13.07 5.87
N SER A 124 -8.51 13.78 5.71
CA SER A 124 -8.49 15.18 5.26
C SER A 124 -7.70 16.08 6.20
N GLY A 125 -7.90 15.91 7.51
CA GLY A 125 -7.13 16.62 8.52
C GLY A 125 -5.65 16.20 8.54
N LEU A 126 -5.37 14.90 8.36
CA LEU A 126 -4.00 14.38 8.39
C LEU A 126 -3.16 14.83 7.18
N PHE A 127 -3.76 14.82 5.98
CA PHE A 127 -3.10 15.15 4.71
C PHE A 127 -3.36 16.56 4.21
N CYS A 128 -4.15 17.36 4.95
CA CYS A 128 -4.54 18.72 4.56
C CYS A 128 -5.10 18.78 3.13
N ALA A 129 -6.02 17.88 2.83
CA ALA A 129 -6.58 17.66 1.50
C ALA A 129 -8.09 17.44 1.58
N SER A 130 -8.81 17.55 0.47
CA SER A 130 -10.27 17.52 0.44
C SER A 130 -10.87 16.10 0.42
N ILE A 131 -10.21 15.14 1.09
CA ILE A 131 -10.57 13.71 1.08
C ILE A 131 -12.00 13.48 1.60
N ASN A 132 -12.50 14.36 2.46
CA ASN A 132 -13.81 14.34 3.09
C ASN A 132 -14.95 14.42 2.06
N PHE A 133 -14.71 14.96 0.86
CA PHE A 133 -15.69 14.93 -0.21
C PHE A 133 -16.06 13.51 -0.66
N LEU A 134 -15.21 12.52 -0.36
CA LEU A 134 -15.51 11.11 -0.60
C LEU A 134 -16.60 10.54 0.32
N GLU A 135 -17.07 11.29 1.31
CA GLU A 135 -18.22 10.89 2.15
C GLU A 135 -19.50 10.68 1.31
N SER A 136 -19.70 11.46 0.25
CA SER A 136 -20.93 11.40 -0.54
C SER A 136 -21.08 10.05 -1.23
N THR A 137 -22.25 9.43 -1.14
CA THR A 137 -22.55 8.15 -1.80
C THR A 137 -22.41 8.20 -3.33
N THR A 138 -22.41 9.40 -3.92
CA THR A 138 -22.16 9.62 -5.35
C THR A 138 -20.67 9.65 -5.73
N THR A 139 -19.78 9.69 -4.74
CA THR A 139 -18.33 9.88 -4.93
C THR A 139 -17.50 8.64 -4.60
N TYR A 140 -18.13 7.61 -4.04
CA TYR A 140 -17.52 6.32 -3.79
C TYR A 140 -18.36 5.17 -4.34
N SER A 141 -17.71 4.03 -4.57
CA SER A 141 -18.31 2.75 -4.94
C SER A 141 -18.20 1.77 -3.79
N SER A 142 -19.25 0.98 -3.58
CA SER A 142 -19.32 -0.09 -2.56
C SER A 142 -19.49 -1.45 -3.24
N PRO A 143 -18.44 -1.99 -3.88
CA PRO A 143 -18.54 -3.25 -4.60
C PRO A 143 -18.79 -4.42 -3.63
N LYS A 144 -19.67 -5.35 -4.03
CA LYS A 144 -19.89 -6.61 -3.29
C LYS A 144 -18.75 -7.62 -3.48
N TRP A 145 -17.99 -7.47 -4.56
CA TRP A 145 -16.91 -8.36 -4.96
C TRP A 145 -15.68 -7.54 -5.35
N SER A 146 -14.50 -7.98 -4.94
CA SER A 146 -13.22 -7.35 -5.25
C SER A 146 -12.11 -8.39 -5.35
N PHE A 147 -10.94 -7.97 -5.82
CA PHE A 147 -9.71 -8.78 -5.82
C PHE A 147 -8.63 -8.00 -5.05
N PRO A 148 -8.18 -8.47 -3.86
CA PRO A 148 -8.63 -9.67 -3.16
C PRO A 148 -10.09 -9.58 -2.67
N PRO A 149 -10.76 -10.72 -2.41
CA PRO A 149 -12.17 -10.73 -1.98
C PRO A 149 -12.40 -9.94 -0.69
N ALA A 150 -13.16 -8.86 -0.79
CA ALA A 150 -13.70 -8.13 0.34
C ALA A 150 -15.23 -8.29 0.29
N SER A 151 -15.79 -8.97 1.30
CA SER A 151 -17.21 -9.34 1.38
C SER A 151 -18.14 -8.14 1.61
N GLY A 152 -18.18 -7.19 0.67
CA GLY A 152 -18.94 -5.93 0.78
C GLY A 152 -18.35 -4.91 1.76
N ASN A 153 -17.20 -5.20 2.37
CA ASN A 153 -16.52 -4.34 3.34
C ASN A 153 -15.61 -3.30 2.69
N LEU A 154 -15.55 -3.26 1.36
CA LEU A 154 -14.70 -2.34 0.59
C LEU A 154 -15.46 -1.05 0.28
N ARG A 155 -14.75 0.06 0.42
CA ARG A 155 -15.13 1.37 -0.14
C ARG A 155 -14.01 1.86 -1.02
N TYR A 156 -14.36 2.34 -2.21
CA TYR A 156 -13.43 2.86 -3.21
C TYR A 156 -13.90 4.23 -3.66
N GLY A 157 -13.06 5.25 -3.62
CA GLY A 157 -13.39 6.61 -4.03
C GLY A 157 -12.21 7.31 -4.71
N THR A 158 -12.52 8.24 -5.60
CA THR A 158 -11.51 9.08 -6.26
C THR A 158 -11.94 10.54 -6.26
N LEU A 159 -10.98 11.45 -6.15
CA LEU A 159 -11.21 12.89 -6.30
C LEU A 159 -10.53 13.38 -7.57
N PRO A 160 -11.22 13.28 -8.73
CA PRO A 160 -10.67 13.66 -10.02
C PRO A 160 -10.54 15.17 -10.21
N ARG A 161 -10.75 15.98 -9.17
CA ARG A 161 -10.53 17.43 -9.18
C ARG A 161 -9.55 17.91 -8.10
N GLU A 162 -9.15 17.03 -7.18
CA GLU A 162 -8.15 17.40 -6.17
C GLU A 162 -6.81 17.69 -6.88
N ALA A 163 -6.22 18.83 -6.55
CA ALA A 163 -4.92 19.23 -7.04
C ALA A 163 -3.82 18.63 -6.15
N VAL A 164 -2.70 18.25 -6.75
CA VAL A 164 -1.52 17.78 -6.02
C VAL A 164 -0.48 18.89 -6.07
N CYS A 165 -0.24 19.52 -4.92
CA CYS A 165 0.58 20.72 -4.72
C CYS A 165 1.80 20.42 -3.84
N THR A 166 2.82 21.29 -3.90
CA THR A 166 4.11 21.10 -3.18
C THR A 166 3.97 20.93 -1.66
N GLU A 167 2.90 21.51 -1.12
CA GLU A 167 2.52 21.50 0.29
C GLU A 167 2.10 20.10 0.73
N ASN A 168 1.56 19.28 -0.18
CA ASN A 168 1.12 17.92 0.13
C ASN A 168 2.28 17.04 0.59
N LEU A 169 3.54 17.30 0.22
CA LEU A 169 4.68 16.49 0.68
C LEU A 169 4.87 16.53 2.20
N THR A 170 4.52 17.65 2.84
CA THR A 170 4.73 17.85 4.27
C THR A 170 4.03 16.80 5.15
N PRO A 171 2.72 16.52 4.98
CA PRO A 171 2.05 15.45 5.74
C PRO A 171 2.61 14.05 5.46
N TRP A 172 3.09 13.75 4.24
CA TRP A 172 3.75 12.48 3.95
C TRP A 172 5.05 12.30 4.74
N LEU A 173 5.89 13.34 4.78
CA LEU A 173 7.11 13.34 5.57
C LEU A 173 6.83 13.19 7.07
N LYS A 174 5.69 13.70 7.57
CA LYS A 174 5.30 13.51 8.99
C LYS A 174 5.03 12.05 9.37
N LEU A 175 4.87 11.15 8.38
CA LEU A 175 4.75 9.71 8.61
C LEU A 175 6.11 9.01 8.74
N LEU A 176 7.23 9.70 8.53
CA LEU A 176 8.56 9.11 8.66
C LEU A 176 9.16 9.43 10.04
N PRO A 177 9.93 8.51 10.67
CA PRO A 177 10.47 8.71 12.02
C PRO A 177 11.22 10.04 12.19
N CYS A 178 12.04 10.41 11.21
CA CYS A 178 12.86 11.63 11.22
C CYS A 178 12.37 12.72 10.24
N ARG A 179 11.15 12.57 9.69
CA ARG A 179 10.61 13.48 8.66
C ARG A 179 11.57 13.68 7.50
N ASP A 180 12.00 14.92 7.24
CA ASP A 180 12.97 15.33 6.22
C ASP A 180 14.34 15.68 6.83
N LYS A 181 14.66 15.18 8.04
CA LYS A 181 15.87 15.55 8.78
C LYS A 181 16.98 14.50 8.76
N ALA A 182 16.67 13.25 8.41
CA ALA A 182 17.64 12.17 8.34
C ALA A 182 17.13 11.06 7.42
N GLY A 183 18.03 10.18 6.95
CA GLY A 183 17.71 9.07 6.07
C GLY A 183 17.53 9.50 4.62
N LEU A 184 16.88 8.67 3.81
CA LEU A 184 16.66 8.92 2.37
C LEU A 184 15.64 10.03 2.11
N SER A 185 14.81 10.35 3.09
CA SER A 185 13.81 11.41 2.98
C SER A 185 14.42 12.82 2.81
N VAL A 186 15.70 13.01 3.15
CA VAL A 186 16.42 14.27 2.89
C VAL A 186 16.58 14.56 1.39
N LEU A 187 16.47 13.53 0.55
CA LEU A 187 16.51 13.64 -0.91
C LEU A 187 15.16 14.04 -1.50
N LEU A 188 14.07 14.02 -0.72
CA LEU A 188 12.73 14.36 -1.16
C LEU A 188 12.53 15.88 -1.21
N ASP A 189 13.25 16.52 -2.13
CA ASP A 189 13.15 17.95 -2.39
C ASP A 189 11.88 18.31 -3.19
N ARG A 190 11.16 19.35 -2.74
CA ARG A 190 9.86 19.76 -3.30
C ARG A 190 9.98 20.21 -4.77
N PRO A 191 10.82 21.20 -5.13
CA PRO A 191 11.03 21.57 -6.53
C PRO A 191 11.31 20.39 -7.45
N SER A 192 12.15 19.45 -7.00
CA SER A 192 12.56 18.29 -7.81
C SER A 192 11.40 17.32 -8.07
N ILE A 193 10.64 16.97 -7.02
CA ILE A 193 9.49 16.06 -7.13
C ILE A 193 8.39 16.66 -8.01
N TYR A 194 8.03 17.92 -7.78
CA TYR A 194 6.86 18.54 -8.41
C TYR A 194 7.12 19.11 -9.81
N ARG A 195 8.38 19.16 -10.25
CA ARG A 195 8.76 19.41 -11.65
C ARG A 195 8.89 18.13 -12.47
N GLY A 196 8.77 16.95 -11.85
CA GLY A 196 8.83 15.67 -12.53
C GLY A 196 7.67 15.46 -13.51
N TYR A 197 7.89 14.60 -14.52
CA TYR A 197 6.86 14.24 -15.51
C TYR A 197 5.72 13.40 -14.91
N TYR A 198 6.04 12.66 -13.85
CA TYR A 198 5.11 11.86 -13.06
C TYR A 198 5.64 11.81 -11.62
N HIS A 199 4.77 12.02 -10.65
CA HIS A 199 5.08 11.72 -9.25
C HIS A 199 3.85 11.15 -8.57
N SER A 200 4.05 10.18 -7.67
CA SER A 200 2.99 9.62 -6.84
C SER A 200 3.49 9.43 -5.43
N GLN A 201 2.65 9.82 -4.47
CA GLN A 201 2.85 9.64 -3.04
C GLN A 201 1.75 8.69 -2.57
N ARG A 202 2.12 7.56 -1.97
CA ARG A 202 1.19 6.47 -1.64
C ARG A 202 1.39 6.00 -0.20
N LEU A 203 0.28 5.83 0.51
CA LEU A 203 0.21 5.20 1.81
C LEU A 203 -0.56 3.90 1.65
N HIS A 204 0.14 2.78 1.78
CA HIS A 204 -0.49 1.46 1.85
C HIS A 204 -0.38 0.93 3.27
N LEU A 205 -1.50 0.46 3.82
CA LEU A 205 -1.59 0.01 5.20
C LEU A 205 -2.33 -1.32 5.26
N THR A 206 -1.79 -2.24 6.04
CA THR A 206 -2.43 -3.53 6.33
C THR A 206 -2.36 -3.79 7.82
N ALA A 207 -3.51 -3.90 8.47
CA ALA A 207 -3.62 -4.34 9.84
C ALA A 207 -3.60 -5.88 9.86
N ARG A 208 -2.53 -6.45 10.44
CA ARG A 208 -2.49 -7.88 10.75
C ARG A 208 -3.09 -8.09 12.14
N GLY A 209 -4.38 -8.40 12.19
CA GLY A 209 -5.02 -8.88 13.42
C GLY A 209 -4.43 -10.23 13.87
N PRO A 210 -4.69 -10.67 15.11
CA PRO A 210 -4.47 -12.08 15.44
C PRO A 210 -5.30 -12.89 14.45
N LEU A 211 -4.62 -13.76 13.70
CA LEU A 211 -5.22 -14.63 12.70
C LEU A 211 -6.48 -15.24 13.30
N ALA A 212 -7.66 -14.85 12.79
CA ALA A 212 -8.79 -15.76 12.83
C ALA A 212 -8.27 -17.07 12.23
N VAL A 213 -8.35 -18.15 12.99
CA VAL A 213 -7.95 -19.50 12.60
C VAL A 213 -8.81 -19.90 11.39
N GLY A 214 -8.36 -19.49 10.21
CA GLY A 214 -8.85 -19.92 8.92
C GLY A 214 -7.86 -20.95 8.43
N PHE A 215 -8.29 -22.21 8.40
CA PHE A 215 -7.53 -23.35 7.91
C PHE A 215 -6.72 -23.00 6.65
N GLU A 216 -5.40 -22.92 6.78
CA GLU A 216 -4.50 -23.20 5.67
C GLU A 216 -4.75 -24.66 5.27
N LYS A 217 -5.64 -24.88 4.31
CA LYS A 217 -5.51 -26.05 3.46
C LYS A 217 -4.28 -25.80 2.59
N CYS A 218 -3.13 -26.29 3.05
CA CYS A 218 -2.05 -26.69 2.17
C CYS A 218 -2.65 -27.55 1.06
N ALA A 219 -2.85 -26.96 -0.12
CA ALA A 219 -3.14 -27.74 -1.31
C ALA A 219 -1.84 -28.49 -1.69
N PRO A 220 -1.87 -29.82 -1.87
CA PRO A 220 -0.69 -30.55 -2.27
C PRO A 220 -0.25 -30.11 -3.66
N ARG A 221 1.02 -29.70 -3.79
CA ARG A 221 1.71 -29.55 -5.07
C ARG A 221 1.73 -30.91 -5.76
N ALA A 222 0.91 -31.10 -6.79
CA ALA A 222 1.12 -32.17 -7.76
C ALA A 222 2.32 -31.79 -8.63
N ALA A 223 3.49 -32.30 -8.28
CA ALA A 223 4.65 -32.33 -9.16
C ALA A 223 4.55 -33.56 -10.05
N THR A 224 4.03 -33.41 -11.27
CA THR A 224 4.12 -34.45 -12.30
C THR A 224 5.50 -34.38 -12.93
N LEU A 225 6.42 -35.21 -12.43
CA LEU A 225 7.66 -35.53 -13.14
C LEU A 225 7.37 -36.67 -14.11
N GLN A 226 7.19 -36.36 -15.40
CA GLN A 226 7.33 -37.35 -16.46
C GLN A 226 8.74 -37.24 -17.03
N GLY A 227 9.56 -38.23 -16.71
CA GLY A 227 10.82 -38.50 -17.37
C GLY A 227 10.96 -39.99 -17.57
N LYS A 228 10.92 -40.43 -18.84
CA LYS A 228 11.87 -41.37 -19.43
C LYS A 228 11.52 -41.63 -20.89
N GLU A 229 12.28 -40.96 -21.75
CA GLU A 229 12.53 -41.40 -23.11
C GLU A 229 13.67 -42.43 -23.06
N THR A 230 13.40 -43.66 -23.51
CA THR A 230 14.44 -44.62 -23.92
C THR A 230 13.97 -45.28 -25.20
N ARG A 231 14.36 -44.70 -26.33
CA ARG A 231 14.16 -45.28 -27.67
C ARG A 231 15.27 -46.31 -27.92
N GLY A 232 14.98 -47.57 -27.61
CA GLY A 232 15.79 -48.72 -28.00
C GLY A 232 15.57 -49.05 -29.48
N ARG A 233 16.66 -49.11 -30.24
CA ARG A 233 16.75 -49.47 -31.66
C ARG A 233 17.16 -50.94 -31.75
N THR A 234 16.31 -51.80 -32.30
CA THR A 234 16.58 -53.16 -32.83
C THR A 234 15.46 -53.39 -33.86
N GLY A 235 15.67 -53.62 -35.15
CA GLY A 235 16.57 -54.58 -35.81
C GLY A 235 15.75 -55.84 -36.16
N SER A 236 15.72 -56.24 -37.45
CA SER A 236 15.12 -57.45 -38.08
C SER A 236 13.57 -57.56 -38.04
N GLU A 237 12.83 -57.89 -39.11
CA GLU A 237 13.04 -58.45 -40.46
C GLU A 237 12.23 -57.69 -41.52
#